data_AF-A0A947FNS7-F1
#
_entry.id   AF-A0A947FNS7-F1
#
_cell.length_a   1.000
_cell.length_b   1.000
_cell.length_c   1.000
_cell.angle_alpha   90.00
_cell.angle_beta   90.00
_cell.angle_gamma   90.00
#
_symmetry.space_group_name_H-M   'P 1'
#
loop_
_entity.id
_entity.type
_entity.pdbx_description
1 polymer ?
#
loop_
_entity_poly.entity_id
_entity_poly.type
_entity_poly.pdbx_seq_one_letter_code
_entity_poly.pdbx_strand_id
1 'polypeptide(L)' 'SADEDMPWPLIRAALASVARLAVLPMQDILALDSRHRMNIPGTSEGNWQWGFKWSQLPADTVEHLRHLNSLYGRVPQPHN' A
#
# COMPACT_ATOMS: atom_id res chain seq x y z
N SER A 1 13.51 -3.73 -8.67
CA SER A 1 14.29 -4.04 -9.91
C SER A 1 13.30 -4.17 -11.05
N ALA A 2 13.75 -4.40 -12.29
CA ALA A 2 12.85 -4.51 -13.45
C ALA A 2 11.82 -5.67 -13.33
N ASP A 3 11.94 -6.53 -12.33
CA ASP A 3 11.12 -7.73 -12.11
C ASP A 3 10.13 -7.62 -10.92
N GLU A 4 9.82 -6.42 -10.43
CA GLU A 4 8.87 -6.25 -9.31
C GLU A 4 7.43 -6.17 -9.85
N ASP A 5 6.58 -7.14 -9.48
CA ASP A 5 5.20 -7.24 -9.94
C ASP A 5 4.31 -6.08 -9.44
N MET A 6 3.33 -5.71 -10.26
CA MET A 6 2.29 -4.76 -9.83
C MET A 6 1.57 -5.26 -8.57
N PRO A 7 1.26 -4.38 -7.61
CA PRO A 7 1.30 -2.91 -7.66
C PRO A 7 2.57 -2.26 -7.06
N TRP A 8 3.57 -3.04 -6.67
CA TRP A 8 4.72 -2.56 -5.90
C TRP A 8 5.56 -1.45 -6.55
N PRO A 9 5.74 -1.40 -7.88
CA PRO A 9 6.39 -0.26 -8.53
C PRO A 9 5.71 1.09 -8.24
N LEU A 10 4.36 1.13 -8.16
CA LEU A 10 3.63 2.35 -7.82
C LEU A 10 3.69 2.68 -6.33
N ILE A 11 3.67 1.67 -5.46
CA ILE A 11 3.91 1.84 -4.02
C ILE A 11 5.28 2.53 -3.82
N ARG A 12 6.32 2.00 -4.46
CA ARG A 12 7.68 2.55 -4.42
C ARG A 12 7.73 3.98 -4.95
N ALA A 13 7.05 4.27 -6.07
CA ALA A 13 6.99 5.62 -6.63
C ALA A 13 6.30 6.62 -5.68
N ALA A 14 5.18 6.23 -5.06
CA ALA A 14 4.50 7.05 -4.06
C ALA A 14 5.40 7.35 -2.86
N LEU A 15 6.10 6.33 -2.35
CA LEU A 15 7.04 6.48 -1.23
C LEU A 15 8.28 7.31 -1.62
N ALA A 16 8.80 7.19 -2.84
CA ALA A 16 9.96 7.95 -3.30
C ALA A 16 9.66 9.43 -3.64
N SER A 17 8.38 9.81 -3.74
CA SER A 17 7.98 11.16 -4.13
C SER A 17 8.38 12.23 -3.09
N VAL A 18 8.45 13.49 -3.54
CA VAL A 18 8.68 14.66 -2.66
C VAL A 18 7.46 15.04 -1.80
N ALA A 19 6.35 14.31 -1.92
CA ALA A 19 5.13 14.59 -1.15
C ALA A 19 5.35 14.34 0.35
N ARG A 20 4.93 15.30 1.17
CA ARG A 20 5.02 15.23 2.64
C ARG A 20 4.28 14.01 3.23
N LEU A 21 3.17 13.60 2.60
CA LEU A 21 2.37 12.45 3.02
C LEU A 21 2.18 11.50 1.82
N ALA A 22 2.46 10.23 2.03
CA ALA A 22 2.11 9.14 1.12
C ALA A 22 1.12 8.23 1.83
N VAL A 23 -0.02 7.95 1.18
CA VAL A 23 -1.06 7.05 1.68
C VAL A 23 -1.22 5.92 0.67
N LEU A 24 -1.17 4.69 1.16
CA LEU A 24 -1.30 3.49 0.35
C LEU A 24 -2.59 2.76 0.75
N PRO A 25 -3.45 2.38 -0.21
CA PRO A 25 -4.56 1.47 0.05
C PRO A 25 -4.04 0.11 0.56
N MET A 26 -4.73 -0.47 1.53
CA MET A 26 -4.40 -1.82 2.01
C MET A 26 -4.56 -2.88 0.91
N GLN A 27 -5.46 -2.66 -0.06
CA GLN A 27 -5.60 -3.54 -1.22
C GLN A 27 -4.32 -3.63 -2.06
N ASP A 28 -3.61 -2.51 -2.21
CA ASP A 28 -2.35 -2.48 -2.98
C ASP A 28 -1.23 -3.18 -2.21
N ILE A 29 -1.14 -2.97 -0.89
CA ILE A 29 -0.18 -3.67 -0.02
C ILE A 29 -0.37 -5.19 -0.10
N LEU A 30 -1.61 -5.64 -0.23
CA LEU A 30 -1.98 -7.05 -0.35
C LEU A 30 -1.98 -7.56 -1.81
N ALA A 31 -1.62 -6.72 -2.78
CA ALA A 31 -1.64 -7.01 -4.22
C ALA A 31 -2.98 -7.63 -4.72
N LEU A 32 -4.11 -7.12 -4.21
CA LEU A 32 -5.43 -7.63 -4.53
C LEU A 32 -5.94 -7.10 -5.89
N ASP A 33 -6.71 -7.93 -6.58
CA ASP A 33 -7.33 -7.55 -7.85
C ASP A 33 -8.59 -6.67 -7.69
N SER A 34 -9.21 -6.33 -8.82
CA SER A 34 -10.38 -5.43 -8.91
C SER A 34 -11.62 -5.89 -8.12
N ARG A 35 -11.70 -7.17 -7.70
CA ARG A 35 -12.81 -7.68 -6.88
C ARG A 35 -12.80 -7.12 -5.46
N HIS A 36 -11.70 -6.48 -5.05
CA HIS A 36 -11.49 -5.92 -3.72
C HIS A 36 -11.62 -4.39 -3.69
N ARG A 37 -12.15 -3.78 -4.76
CA ARG A 37 -12.42 -2.35 -4.80
C ARG A 37 -13.36 -1.95 -3.67
N MET A 38 -13.04 -0.84 -3.00
CA MET A 38 -13.90 -0.27 -1.98
C MET A 38 -15.17 0.35 -2.59
N ASN A 39 -15.09 0.96 -3.77
CA ASN A 39 -16.21 1.63 -4.40
C ASN A 39 -16.07 1.67 -5.93
N ILE A 40 -17.19 1.59 -6.64
CA ILE A 40 -17.32 1.83 -8.09
C ILE A 40 -18.35 2.96 -8.27
N PRO A 41 -17.91 4.21 -8.48
CA PRO A 41 -18.82 5.35 -8.66
C PRO A 41 -19.85 5.10 -9.76
N GLY A 42 -21.11 5.48 -9.51
CA GLY A 42 -22.23 5.26 -10.43
C GLY A 42 -22.97 3.93 -10.23
N THR A 43 -22.55 3.10 -9.28
CA THR A 43 -23.28 1.88 -8.87
C THR A 43 -23.93 2.06 -7.50
N SER A 44 -25.08 1.43 -7.28
CA SER A 44 -25.80 1.47 -6.01
C SER A 44 -25.53 0.26 -5.11
N GLU A 45 -24.98 -0.82 -5.66
CA GLU A 45 -24.80 -2.10 -4.97
C GLU A 45 -23.33 -2.55 -5.01
N GLY A 46 -22.93 -3.39 -4.05
CA GLY A 46 -21.58 -3.97 -4.00
C GLY A 46 -20.46 -3.05 -3.50
N ASN A 47 -20.77 -1.80 -3.16
CA ASN A 47 -19.78 -0.84 -2.63
C ASN A 47 -19.63 -0.93 -1.11
N TRP A 48 -18.47 -0.51 -0.62
CA TRP A 48 -18.13 -0.35 0.81
C TRP A 48 -18.13 -1.64 1.62
N GLN A 49 -18.03 -2.79 0.95
CA GLN A 49 -18.07 -4.12 1.59
C GLN A 49 -16.68 -4.71 1.86
N TRP A 50 -15.62 -4.11 1.31
CA TRP A 50 -14.26 -4.63 1.50
C TRP A 50 -13.84 -4.53 2.96
N GLY A 51 -13.36 -5.64 3.51
CA GLY A 51 -12.88 -5.74 4.88
C GLY A 51 -11.53 -6.43 4.95
N PHE A 52 -10.65 -5.91 5.80
CA PHE A 52 -9.33 -6.45 6.05
C PHE A 52 -9.35 -7.53 7.15
N LYS A 53 -8.52 -8.56 6.99
CA LYS A 53 -8.18 -9.52 8.06
C LYS A 53 -6.66 -9.65 8.18
N TRP A 54 -6.13 -9.60 9.40
CA TRP A 54 -4.69 -9.73 9.67
C TRP A 54 -4.07 -11.02 9.11
N SER A 55 -4.84 -12.11 9.04
CA SER A 55 -4.40 -13.37 8.46
C SER A 55 -4.09 -13.28 6.96
N GLN A 56 -4.51 -12.22 6.27
CA GLN A 56 -4.19 -11.98 4.85
C GLN A 56 -2.82 -11.33 4.66
N LEU A 57 -2.23 -10.74 5.71
CA LEU A 57 -0.99 -9.99 5.61
C LEU A 57 0.21 -10.97 5.59
N PRO A 58 0.99 -11.03 4.51
CA PRO A 58 2.20 -11.84 4.47
C PRO A 58 3.22 -11.38 5.53
N ALA A 59 3.93 -12.32 6.14
CA ALA A 59 4.79 -12.04 7.29
C ALA A 59 5.93 -11.05 6.98
N ASP A 60 6.44 -11.07 5.75
CA ASP A 60 7.53 -10.24 5.25
C ASP A 60 7.10 -8.80 4.87
N THR A 61 5.79 -8.56 4.70
CA THR A 61 5.26 -7.29 4.21
C THR A 61 5.58 -6.14 5.16
N VAL A 62 5.57 -6.38 6.48
CA VAL A 62 5.88 -5.36 7.49
C VAL A 62 7.35 -4.93 7.39
N GLU A 63 8.26 -5.89 7.25
CA GLU A 63 9.70 -5.61 7.12
C GLU A 63 10.00 -4.93 5.79
N HIS A 64 9.36 -5.34 4.70
CA HIS A 64 9.51 -4.70 3.40
C HIS A 64 9.03 -3.24 3.43
N LEU A 65 7.84 -2.96 3.99
CA LEU A 65 7.34 -1.60 4.11
C LEU A 65 8.21 -0.75 5.06
N ARG A 66 8.73 -1.32 6.15
CA ARG A 66 9.68 -0.62 7.01
C ARG A 66 10.95 -0.26 6.25
N HIS A 67 11.51 -1.19 5.48
CA HIS A 67 12.68 -0.95 4.66
C HIS A 67 12.46 0.19 3.65
N LEU A 68 11.33 0.16 2.91
CA LEU A 68 11.01 1.22 1.94
C LEU A 68 10.80 2.58 2.61
N ASN A 69 10.11 2.62 3.76
CA ASN A 69 9.93 3.86 4.51
C ASN A 69 11.27 4.41 5.03
N SER A 70 12.18 3.56 5.49
CA SER A 70 13.53 3.98 5.87
C SER A 70 14.32 4.52 4.66
N LEU A 71 14.29 3.79 3.54
CA LEU A 71 14.99 4.14 2.30
C LEU A 71 14.57 5.51 1.75
N TYR A 72 13.27 5.83 1.83
CA TYR A 72 12.71 7.09 1.31
C TYR A 72 12.47 8.15 2.39
N GLY A 73 13.06 8.00 3.58
CA GLY A 73 13.01 9.04 4.62
C GLY A 73 11.62 9.30 5.22
N ARG A 74 10.77 8.28 5.26
CA ARG A 74 9.39 8.33 5.80
C ARG A 74 9.24 7.71 7.19
N VAL A 75 10.35 7.35 7.84
CA VAL A 75 10.37 7.00 9.26
C VAL A 75 10.54 8.27 10.11
N PRO A 76 9.98 8.31 11.33
CA PRO A 76 10.25 9.40 12.26
C PRO A 76 11.75 9.59 12.44
N GLN A 77 12.22 10.83 12.32
CA GLN A 77 13.59 11.15 12.71
C GLN A 77 13.66 11.13 14.25
N PRO A 78 14.72 10.54 14.84
CA PRO A 78 14.93 10.66 16.27
C PRO A 78 14.90 12.14 16.64
N HIS A 79 14.12 12.47 17.68
CA HIS A 79 14.10 13.82 18.20
C HIS A 79 15.43 14.04 18.92
N ASN A 80 16.22 15.00 18.45
CA ASN A 80 17.41 15.47 19.18
C ASN A 80 17.00 16.18 20.47
#